data_AF-A0A941A8R3-F1
#
_entry.id   AF-A0A941A8R3-F1
#
_cell.length_a   1.000
_cell.length_b   1.000
_cell.length_c   1.000
_cell.angle_alpha   90.00
_cell.angle_beta   90.00
_cell.angle_gamma   90.00
#
_symmetry.space_group_name_H-M   'P 1'
#
loop_
_entity.id
_entity.type
_entity.pdbx_description
1 polymer ?
#
loop_
_entity_poly.entity_id
_entity_poly.type
_entity_poly.pdbx_seq_one_letter_code
_entity_poly.pdbx_strand_id
1 'polypeptide(L)'
;TFLNPFFETNTNLQISCVSSGTNRWDEPFRKIRALAAKMLTSFAKGDFSSKLNVEGAFFLLCASLLSDFPQEKQIDAVRGSGKNHQRTIQSILDFIEQNYPRKISLDEIAKKSKYNRTYVSSFFKSNVGVSFYEYLIRVRLRHALHELNTTQKSLTEIALDSGFPDLKAFSTRFKLVFETSPSQYRLKVGNEGNFHSLENQRNYLPLDRGNVEQKLIEYQQKEHIDCSSLSSLINKTQPQDNLDRQEIKRLCNALLQIVQ
;
A
#
# COMPACT_ATOMS: atom_id res chain seq x y z
N THR A 1 22.02 0.19 -8.05
CA THR A 1 21.52 -1.10 -7.52
C THR A 1 20.91 -1.92 -8.65
N PHE A 2 20.80 -3.24 -8.52
CA PHE A 2 20.27 -4.17 -9.54
C PHE A 2 18.97 -3.71 -10.24
N LEU A 3 18.10 -2.99 -9.54
CA LEU A 3 16.81 -2.51 -10.06
C LEU A 3 16.85 -1.15 -10.77
N ASN A 4 17.95 -0.39 -10.67
CA ASN A 4 18.03 0.97 -11.24
C ASN A 4 17.73 1.00 -12.75
N PRO A 5 18.32 0.12 -13.59
CA PRO A 5 18.04 0.12 -15.02
C PRO A 5 16.58 -0.18 -15.37
N PHE A 6 15.91 -1.01 -14.55
CA PHE A 6 14.50 -1.36 -14.74
C PHE A 6 13.59 -0.16 -14.45
N PHE A 7 13.81 0.55 -13.34
CA PHE A 7 12.99 1.70 -12.97
C PHE A 7 13.28 2.96 -13.80
N GLU A 8 14.49 3.11 -14.34
CA GLU A 8 14.82 4.19 -15.29
C GLU A 8 14.01 4.07 -16.59
N THR A 9 13.74 2.85 -17.04
CA THR A 9 12.99 2.57 -18.27
C THR A 9 11.48 2.44 -18.04
N ASN A 10 11.05 2.12 -16.82
CA ASN A 10 9.65 1.88 -16.46
C ASN A 10 9.12 2.90 -15.43
N THR A 11 9.37 4.18 -15.68
CA THR A 11 8.99 5.28 -14.76
C THR A 11 7.48 5.45 -14.51
N ASN A 12 6.63 4.90 -15.38
CA ASN A 12 5.16 4.96 -15.29
C ASN A 12 4.52 3.58 -15.12
N LEU A 13 5.24 2.60 -14.56
CA LEU A 13 4.70 1.26 -14.34
C LEU A 13 3.52 1.31 -13.37
N GLN A 14 2.32 1.00 -13.87
CA GLN A 14 1.13 0.79 -13.05
C GLN A 14 0.80 -0.69 -12.97
N ILE A 15 0.75 -1.21 -11.74
CA ILE A 15 0.39 -2.60 -11.44
C ILE A 15 -1.00 -2.60 -10.83
N SER A 16 -1.97 -3.25 -11.48
CA SER A 16 -3.34 -3.35 -10.98
C SER A 16 -3.44 -4.41 -9.87
N CYS A 17 -2.92 -4.08 -8.69
CA CYS A 17 -2.96 -4.91 -7.49
C CYS A 17 -4.07 -4.44 -6.53
N VAL A 18 -5.33 -4.75 -6.86
CA VAL A 18 -6.51 -4.33 -6.07
C VAL A 18 -7.10 -5.50 -5.28
N SER A 19 -6.86 -5.50 -3.97
CA SER A 19 -7.43 -6.49 -3.05
C SER A 19 -8.78 -6.04 -2.48
N SER A 20 -9.74 -6.96 -2.43
CA SER A 20 -11.12 -6.76 -1.98
C SER A 20 -11.62 -7.94 -1.15
N GLY A 21 -12.81 -7.84 -0.56
CA GLY A 21 -13.41 -8.92 0.23
C GLY A 21 -13.52 -10.27 -0.51
N THR A 22 -13.65 -10.25 -1.83
CA THR A 22 -13.90 -11.43 -2.66
C THR A 22 -12.63 -12.10 -3.17
N ASN A 23 -11.59 -11.33 -3.50
CA ASN A 23 -10.34 -11.85 -4.10
C ASN A 23 -9.16 -11.87 -3.11
N ARG A 24 -9.34 -11.35 -1.89
CA ARG A 24 -8.23 -11.21 -0.95
C ARG A 24 -7.57 -12.54 -0.58
N TRP A 25 -8.28 -13.66 -0.69
CA TRP A 25 -7.76 -14.98 -0.31
C TRP A 25 -7.15 -15.74 -1.49
N ASP A 26 -7.16 -15.17 -2.69
CA ASP A 26 -6.57 -15.80 -3.88
C ASP A 26 -5.05 -15.84 -3.75
N GLU A 27 -4.43 -16.79 -4.45
CA GLU A 27 -2.99 -17.08 -4.35
C GLU A 27 -2.10 -15.83 -4.56
N PRO A 28 -2.28 -15.00 -5.61
CA PRO A 28 -1.41 -13.83 -5.82
C PRO A 28 -1.48 -12.82 -4.68
N PHE A 29 -2.66 -12.62 -4.10
CA PHE A 29 -2.87 -11.71 -2.99
C PHE A 29 -2.39 -12.26 -1.64
N ARG A 30 -2.45 -13.58 -1.44
CA ARG A 30 -1.85 -14.23 -0.26
C ARG A 30 -0.33 -14.12 -0.31
N LYS A 31 0.27 -14.36 -1.47
CA LYS A 31 1.70 -14.33 -1.70
C LYS A 31 2.32 -12.97 -1.38
N ILE A 32 1.77 -11.88 -1.94
CA ILE A 32 2.26 -10.52 -1.62
C ILE A 32 2.11 -10.17 -0.14
N ARG A 33 1.08 -10.68 0.57
CA ARG A 33 0.89 -10.42 2.00
C ARG A 33 1.87 -11.20 2.86
N ALA A 34 2.15 -12.45 2.51
CA ALA A 34 3.11 -13.26 3.22
C ALA A 34 4.53 -12.71 3.06
N LEU A 35 4.91 -12.28 1.84
CA LEU A 35 6.17 -11.58 1.58
C LEU A 35 6.27 -10.26 2.36
N ALA A 36 5.23 -9.44 2.35
CA ALA A 36 5.19 -8.22 3.16
C ALA A 36 5.27 -8.50 4.66
N ALA A 37 4.59 -9.55 5.15
CA ALA A 37 4.66 -9.97 6.54
C ALA A 37 6.06 -10.45 6.92
N LYS A 38 6.72 -11.26 6.06
CA LYS A 38 8.10 -11.69 6.22
C LYS A 38 9.04 -10.48 6.37
N MET A 39 8.93 -9.50 5.47
CA MET A 39 9.72 -8.25 5.57
C MET A 39 9.51 -7.56 6.92
N LEU A 40 8.27 -7.37 7.36
CA LEU A 40 7.98 -6.69 8.63
C LEU A 40 8.53 -7.45 9.85
N THR A 41 8.31 -8.77 9.91
CA THR A 41 8.79 -9.60 11.02
C THR A 41 10.32 -9.74 11.06
N SER A 42 10.99 -9.79 9.91
CA SER A 42 12.44 -9.79 9.84
C SER A 42 13.00 -8.43 10.24
N PHE A 43 12.43 -7.33 9.73
CA PHE A 43 12.90 -5.98 10.07
C PHE A 43 12.91 -5.73 11.59
N ALA A 44 11.92 -6.25 12.32
CA ALA A 44 11.85 -6.14 13.77
C ALA A 44 13.02 -6.79 14.54
N LYS A 45 13.72 -7.78 13.97
CA LYS A 45 14.82 -8.51 14.64
C LYS A 45 16.18 -7.80 14.55
N GLY A 46 16.39 -6.95 13.55
CA GLY A 46 17.55 -6.07 13.44
C GLY A 46 18.92 -6.72 13.11
N ASP A 47 19.04 -8.05 13.10
CA ASP A 47 20.30 -8.75 12.78
C ASP A 47 20.61 -8.78 11.26
N PHE A 48 21.82 -9.21 10.89
CA PHE A 48 22.25 -9.25 9.49
C PHE A 48 21.42 -10.22 8.64
N SER A 49 21.09 -11.40 9.20
CA SER A 49 20.22 -12.38 8.55
C SER A 49 18.85 -11.78 8.23
N SER A 50 18.31 -10.96 9.12
CA SER A 50 17.04 -10.30 8.95
C SER A 50 17.08 -9.23 7.87
N LYS A 51 18.18 -8.48 7.75
CA LYS A 51 18.39 -7.55 6.63
C LYS A 51 18.36 -8.27 5.28
N LEU A 52 19.08 -9.39 5.16
CA LEU A 52 19.05 -10.23 3.96
C LEU A 52 17.65 -10.77 3.67
N ASN A 53 16.91 -11.18 4.69
CA ASN A 53 15.53 -11.64 4.53
C ASN A 53 14.59 -10.52 4.04
N VAL A 54 14.77 -9.28 4.51
CA VAL A 54 14.00 -8.12 4.04
C VAL A 54 14.31 -7.85 2.57
N GLU A 55 15.59 -7.82 2.19
CA GLU A 55 16.00 -7.58 0.80
C GLU A 55 15.51 -8.70 -0.14
N GLY A 56 15.70 -9.97 0.23
CA GLY A 56 15.23 -11.11 -0.56
C GLY A 56 13.70 -11.12 -0.71
N ALA A 57 12.96 -10.87 0.38
CA ALA A 57 11.51 -10.79 0.32
C ALA A 57 11.02 -9.59 -0.51
N PHE A 58 11.74 -8.46 -0.49
CA PHE A 58 11.44 -7.32 -1.34
C PHE A 58 11.58 -7.67 -2.83
N PHE A 59 12.67 -8.34 -3.23
CA PHE A 59 12.83 -8.76 -4.62
C PHE A 59 11.75 -9.76 -5.06
N LEU A 60 11.41 -10.73 -4.21
CA LEU A 60 10.31 -11.67 -4.48
C LEU A 60 8.95 -10.97 -4.55
N LEU A 61 8.73 -9.93 -3.74
CA LEU A 61 7.52 -9.12 -3.78
C LEU A 61 7.43 -8.37 -5.10
N CYS A 62 8.51 -7.72 -5.54
CA CYS A 62 8.57 -7.06 -6.84
C CYS A 62 8.32 -8.05 -7.98
N ALA A 63 8.96 -9.23 -7.95
CA ALA A 63 8.76 -10.27 -8.95
C ALA A 63 7.28 -10.71 -9.01
N SER A 64 6.66 -10.99 -7.85
CA SER A 64 5.26 -11.40 -7.76
C SER A 64 4.31 -10.32 -8.25
N LEU A 65 4.58 -9.05 -7.92
CA LEU A 65 3.80 -7.92 -8.42
C LEU A 65 3.89 -7.79 -9.95
N LEU A 66 5.05 -8.08 -10.53
CA LEU A 66 5.27 -7.99 -11.97
C LEU A 66 4.74 -9.18 -12.77
N SER A 67 4.79 -10.39 -12.20
CA SER A 67 4.37 -11.63 -12.88
C SER A 67 2.89 -11.95 -12.69
N ASP A 68 2.35 -11.69 -11.50
CA ASP A 68 1.06 -12.23 -11.08
C ASP A 68 -0.08 -11.20 -11.22
N PHE A 69 0.24 -9.94 -11.53
CA PHE A 69 -0.74 -8.86 -11.69
C PHE A 69 -0.64 -8.18 -13.06
N PRO A 70 -1.79 -7.75 -13.64
CA PRO A 70 -1.79 -7.04 -14.91
C PRO A 70 -1.00 -5.74 -14.83
N GLN A 71 -0.10 -5.56 -15.79
CA GLN A 71 0.59 -4.30 -16.02
C GLN A 71 -0.26 -3.44 -16.95
N GLU A 72 -0.74 -2.31 -16.44
CA GLU A 72 -1.39 -1.31 -17.29
C GLU A 72 -0.29 -0.53 -18.01
N LYS A 73 0.03 -0.96 -19.24
CA LYS A 73 0.81 -0.11 -20.15
C LYS A 73 -0.06 1.07 -20.54
N GLN A 74 0.21 2.25 -19.99
CA GLN A 74 -0.31 3.46 -20.60
C GLN A 74 0.22 3.51 -22.04
N ILE A 75 -0.69 3.54 -23.01
CA ILE A 75 -0.35 3.73 -24.43
C ILE A 75 0.46 5.02 -24.49
N ASP A 76 1.72 4.91 -24.94
CA ASP A 76 2.66 6.00 -25.17
C ASP A 76 2.15 6.95 -26.27
N ALA A 77 1.09 7.69 -25.99
CA ALA A 77 0.78 8.92 -26.69
C ALA A 77 1.41 10.06 -25.89
N VAL A 78 2.59 10.51 -26.35
CA VAL A 78 3.31 11.73 -25.96
C VAL A 78 4.31 11.54 -24.80
N ARG A 79 5.57 11.29 -25.15
CA ARG A 79 6.78 11.30 -24.29
C ARG A 79 7.05 12.63 -23.55
N GLY A 80 6.20 13.65 -23.69
CA GLY A 80 6.18 14.88 -22.88
C GLY A 80 5.07 14.94 -21.80
N SER A 81 4.16 13.95 -21.76
CA SER A 81 2.93 14.02 -20.98
C SER A 81 3.03 13.40 -19.58
N GLY A 82 3.88 12.38 -19.37
CA GLY A 82 4.01 11.70 -18.06
C GLY A 82 4.39 12.63 -16.90
N LYS A 83 5.35 13.55 -17.11
CA LYS A 83 5.70 14.57 -16.09
C LYS A 83 4.55 15.54 -15.82
N ASN A 84 3.76 15.89 -16.84
CA ASN A 84 2.63 16.78 -16.70
C ASN A 84 1.45 16.10 -16.02
N HIS A 85 1.18 14.82 -16.29
CA HIS A 85 0.19 14.02 -15.56
C HIS A 85 0.58 13.87 -14.10
N GLN A 86 1.84 13.54 -13.79
CA GLN A 86 2.30 13.42 -12.41
C GLN A 86 2.17 14.74 -11.64
N ARG A 87 2.52 15.87 -12.27
CA ARG A 87 2.32 17.21 -11.68
C ARG A 87 0.85 17.55 -11.51
N THR A 88 0.01 17.18 -12.48
CA THR A 88 -1.43 17.42 -12.43
C THR A 88 -2.07 16.63 -11.29
N ILE A 89 -1.77 15.33 -11.15
CA ILE A 89 -2.33 14.54 -10.06
C ILE A 89 -1.82 15.04 -8.71
N GLN A 90 -0.53 15.36 -8.58
CA GLN A 90 0.01 15.92 -7.34
C GLN A 90 -0.71 17.23 -6.97
N SER A 91 -0.91 18.14 -7.94
CA SER A 91 -1.62 19.39 -7.71
C SER A 91 -3.07 19.17 -7.26
N ILE A 92 -3.75 18.15 -7.78
CA ILE A 92 -5.10 17.78 -7.33
C ILE A 92 -5.06 17.25 -5.90
N LEU A 93 -4.10 16.39 -5.56
CA LEU A 93 -3.96 15.85 -4.20
C LEU A 93 -3.66 16.95 -3.19
N ASP A 94 -2.73 17.86 -3.50
CA ASP A 94 -2.39 19.01 -2.66
C ASP A 94 -3.60 19.93 -2.47
N PHE A 95 -4.37 20.14 -3.54
CA PHE A 95 -5.60 20.92 -3.46
C PHE A 95 -6.62 20.27 -2.51
N ILE A 96 -6.79 18.95 -2.55
CA ILE A 96 -7.68 18.23 -1.64
C ILE A 96 -7.18 18.39 -0.19
N GLU A 97 -5.89 18.20 0.06
CA GLU A 97 -5.31 18.32 1.41
C GLU A 97 -5.43 19.74 1.99
N GLN A 98 -5.38 20.77 1.16
CA GLN A 98 -5.54 22.16 1.62
C GLN A 98 -7.01 22.57 1.78
N ASN A 99 -7.95 21.86 1.16
CA ASN A 99 -9.35 22.28 1.06
C ASN A 99 -10.37 21.25 1.58
N TYR A 100 -9.92 20.13 2.18
CA TYR A 100 -10.82 19.09 2.69
C TYR A 100 -11.89 19.59 3.68
N PRO A 101 -11.67 20.61 4.54
CA PRO A 101 -12.69 21.07 5.50
C PRO A 101 -13.93 21.65 4.81
N ARG A 102 -13.77 22.22 3.61
CA ARG A 102 -14.89 22.78 2.86
C ARG A 102 -15.45 21.78 1.85
N LYS A 103 -16.62 22.10 1.31
CA LYS A 103 -17.19 21.38 0.18
C LYS A 103 -16.33 21.63 -1.06
N ILE A 104 -15.68 20.57 -1.55
CA ILE A 104 -14.95 20.55 -2.82
C ILE A 104 -15.69 19.68 -3.83
N SER A 105 -15.63 20.06 -5.10
CA SER A 105 -16.31 19.33 -6.19
C SER A 105 -15.34 19.04 -7.34
N LEU A 106 -15.65 18.01 -8.12
CA LEU A 106 -14.93 17.72 -9.35
C LEU A 106 -15.00 18.88 -10.36
N ASP A 107 -16.09 19.64 -10.36
CA ASP A 107 -16.26 20.82 -11.23
C ASP A 107 -15.26 21.93 -10.90
N GLU A 108 -14.93 22.09 -9.61
CA GLU A 108 -13.91 23.03 -9.18
C GLU A 108 -12.50 22.63 -9.64
N ILE A 109 -12.20 21.33 -9.55
CA ILE A 109 -10.91 20.78 -10.00
C ILE A 109 -10.80 20.84 -11.52
N ALA A 110 -11.88 20.55 -12.23
CA ALA A 110 -12.01 20.67 -13.68
C ALA A 110 -11.69 22.10 -14.14
N LYS A 111 -12.30 23.11 -13.50
CA LYS A 111 -12.02 24.52 -13.80
C LYS A 111 -10.54 24.89 -13.59
N LYS A 112 -9.94 24.45 -12.48
CA LYS A 112 -8.53 24.75 -12.15
C LYS A 112 -7.55 24.06 -13.10
N SER A 113 -7.87 22.86 -13.56
CA SER A 113 -7.02 22.03 -14.42
C SER A 113 -7.29 22.20 -15.92
N LYS A 114 -8.28 23.02 -16.30
CA LYS A 114 -8.75 23.23 -17.68
C LYS A 114 -9.22 21.93 -18.37
N TYR A 115 -9.59 20.92 -17.58
CA TYR A 115 -10.19 19.69 -18.07
C TYR A 115 -11.69 19.69 -17.82
N ASN A 116 -12.42 18.81 -18.50
CA ASN A 116 -13.82 18.57 -18.18
C ASN A 116 -13.94 17.62 -16.97
N ARG A 117 -15.08 17.68 -16.28
CA ARG A 117 -15.38 16.88 -15.08
C ARG A 117 -15.22 15.38 -15.30
N THR A 118 -15.68 14.86 -16.44
CA THR A 118 -15.63 13.43 -16.77
C THR A 118 -14.19 12.94 -16.86
N TYR A 119 -13.33 13.71 -17.54
CA TYR A 119 -11.90 13.43 -17.65
C TYR A 119 -11.22 13.49 -16.28
N VAL A 120 -11.47 14.52 -15.46
CA VAL A 120 -10.87 14.59 -14.11
C VAL A 120 -11.30 13.39 -13.26
N SER A 121 -12.55 12.95 -13.36
CA SER A 121 -13.04 11.79 -12.60
C SER A 121 -12.33 10.50 -13.01
N SER A 122 -12.20 10.22 -14.31
CA SER A 122 -11.51 9.02 -14.80
C SER A 122 -10.01 9.10 -14.53
N PHE A 123 -9.40 10.26 -14.81
CA PHE A 123 -7.99 10.53 -14.58
C PHE A 123 -7.60 10.38 -13.10
N PHE A 124 -8.39 10.93 -12.18
CA PHE A 124 -8.13 10.78 -10.75
C PHE A 124 -8.23 9.31 -10.34
N LYS A 125 -9.27 8.59 -10.79
CA LYS A 125 -9.46 7.19 -10.45
C LYS A 125 -8.36 6.29 -11.00
N SER A 126 -7.88 6.52 -12.22
CA SER A 126 -6.80 5.73 -12.82
C SER A 126 -5.44 5.98 -12.16
N ASN A 127 -5.20 7.18 -11.63
CA ASN A 127 -3.94 7.50 -10.96
C ASN A 127 -3.93 7.14 -9.46
N VAL A 128 -5.07 7.27 -8.76
CA VAL A 128 -5.17 7.10 -7.30
C VAL A 128 -5.79 5.75 -6.91
N GLY A 129 -6.46 5.08 -7.84
CA GLY A 129 -7.11 3.77 -7.63
C GLY A 129 -8.50 3.85 -6.96
N VAL A 130 -8.90 5.02 -6.47
CA VAL A 130 -10.22 5.25 -5.85
C VAL A 130 -10.90 6.50 -6.43
N SER A 131 -12.21 6.61 -6.24
CA SER A 131 -12.93 7.81 -6.67
C SER A 131 -12.49 9.04 -5.87
N PHE A 132 -12.63 10.22 -6.46
CA PHE A 132 -12.38 11.50 -5.80
C PHE A 132 -13.10 11.64 -4.46
N TYR A 133 -14.40 11.29 -4.42
CA TYR A 133 -15.21 11.42 -3.21
C TYR A 133 -14.75 10.45 -2.11
N GLU A 134 -14.39 9.21 -2.50
CA GLU A 134 -13.85 8.23 -1.57
C GLU A 134 -12.52 8.69 -0.98
N TYR A 135 -11.64 9.24 -1.82
CA TYR A 135 -10.37 9.80 -1.38
C TYR A 135 -10.56 10.99 -0.42
N LEU A 136 -11.45 11.92 -0.76
CA LEU A 136 -11.79 13.06 0.11
C LEU A 136 -12.30 12.58 1.47
N ILE A 137 -13.20 11.59 1.52
CA ILE A 137 -13.69 11.04 2.79
C ILE A 137 -12.53 10.48 3.62
N ARG A 138 -11.56 9.80 3.01
CA ARG A 138 -10.38 9.27 3.71
C ARG A 138 -9.51 10.38 4.29
N VAL A 139 -9.27 11.45 3.54
CA VAL A 139 -8.54 12.63 4.03
C VAL A 139 -9.25 13.23 5.24
N ARG A 140 -10.57 13.44 5.14
CA ARG A 140 -11.38 13.98 6.26
C ARG A 140 -11.36 13.09 7.49
N LEU A 141 -11.50 11.77 7.32
CA LEU A 141 -11.43 10.82 8.43
C LEU A 141 -10.05 10.80 9.08
N ARG A 142 -8.97 10.95 8.30
CA ARG A 142 -7.60 11.04 8.82
C ARG A 142 -7.42 12.25 9.72
N HIS A 143 -7.89 13.43 9.30
CA HIS A 143 -7.85 14.64 10.12
C HIS A 143 -8.73 14.52 11.37
N ALA A 144 -9.93 13.95 11.25
CA ALA A 144 -10.80 13.69 12.40
C ALA A 144 -10.14 12.75 13.42
N LEU A 145 -9.43 11.72 12.96
CA LEU A 145 -8.70 10.79 13.82
C LEU A 145 -7.59 11.50 14.61
N HIS A 146 -6.88 12.42 13.95
CA HIS A 146 -5.87 13.23 14.61
C HIS A 146 -6.49 14.07 15.74
N GLU A 147 -7.56 14.81 15.46
CA GLU A 147 -8.21 15.64 16.48
C GLU A 147 -8.85 14.82 17.61
N LEU A 148 -9.34 13.62 17.32
CA LEU A 148 -9.84 12.69 18.35
C LEU A 148 -8.76 12.30 19.36
N ASN A 149 -7.49 12.26 18.92
CA ASN A 149 -6.34 11.83 19.70
C ASN A 149 -5.62 12.99 20.39
N THR A 150 -5.58 14.17 19.77
CA THR A 150 -4.75 15.30 20.22
C THR A 150 -5.56 16.41 20.89
N THR A 151 -6.88 16.39 20.81
CA THR A 151 -7.74 17.47 21.30
C THR A 151 -8.89 16.98 22.17
N GLN A 152 -9.45 17.89 22.96
CA GLN A 152 -10.67 17.67 23.75
C GLN A 152 -11.93 18.24 23.08
N LYS A 153 -11.86 18.57 21.78
CA LYS A 153 -13.02 19.06 21.01
C LYS A 153 -14.17 18.05 21.08
N SER A 154 -15.41 18.53 21.09
CA SER A 154 -16.59 17.67 20.97
C SER A 154 -16.59 16.90 19.64
N LEU A 155 -17.29 15.76 19.58
CA LEU A 155 -17.41 14.99 18.33
C LEU A 155 -18.08 15.81 17.22
N THR A 156 -18.98 16.74 17.59
CA THR A 156 -19.64 17.63 16.65
C THR A 156 -18.64 18.62 16.04
N GLU A 157 -17.80 19.25 16.86
CA GLU A 157 -16.75 20.16 16.37
C GLU A 157 -15.78 19.44 15.45
N ILE A 158 -15.29 18.25 15.84
CA ILE A 158 -14.38 17.47 15.01
C ILE A 158 -15.01 17.09 13.65
N ALA A 159 -16.30 16.72 13.65
CA ALA A 159 -17.01 16.41 12.43
C ALA A 159 -17.04 17.62 11.48
N LEU A 160 -17.37 18.80 12.01
CA LEU A 160 -17.48 20.03 11.23
C LEU A 160 -16.10 20.53 10.76
N ASP A 161 -15.09 20.53 11.63
CA ASP A 161 -13.72 20.94 11.32
C ASP A 161 -13.06 20.01 10.29
N SER A 162 -13.42 18.73 10.32
CA SER A 162 -13.01 17.74 9.32
C SER A 162 -13.81 17.81 8.02
N GLY A 163 -14.79 18.71 7.90
CA GLY A 163 -15.57 18.95 6.69
C GLY A 163 -16.73 18.00 6.43
N PHE A 164 -17.19 17.27 7.45
CA PHE A 164 -18.47 16.57 7.39
C PHE A 164 -19.63 17.54 7.57
N PRO A 165 -20.77 17.31 6.90
CA PRO A 165 -21.92 18.21 7.02
C PRO A 165 -22.56 18.17 8.42
N ASP A 166 -22.46 17.03 9.10
CA ASP A 166 -22.99 16.83 10.45
C ASP A 166 -22.32 15.63 11.15
N LEU A 167 -22.58 15.50 12.45
CA LEU A 167 -22.08 14.42 13.30
C LEU A 167 -22.56 13.03 12.86
N LYS A 168 -23.76 12.93 12.26
CA LYS A 168 -24.35 11.66 11.83
C LYS A 168 -23.59 11.11 10.62
N ALA A 169 -23.35 11.93 9.61
CA ALA A 169 -22.57 11.60 8.42
C ALA A 169 -21.14 11.20 8.79
N PHE A 170 -20.50 11.95 9.70
CA PHE A 170 -19.20 11.60 10.24
C PHE A 170 -19.23 10.23 10.93
N SER A 171 -20.13 10.03 11.90
CA SER A 171 -20.19 8.80 12.70
C SER A 171 -20.48 7.56 11.85
N THR A 172 -21.36 7.66 10.84
CA THR A 172 -21.63 6.57 9.90
C THR A 172 -20.38 6.21 9.10
N ARG A 173 -19.67 7.20 8.55
CA ARG A 173 -18.45 6.95 7.77
C ARG A 173 -17.30 6.45 8.63
N PHE A 174 -17.14 6.99 9.83
CA PHE A 174 -16.13 6.56 10.78
C PHE A 174 -16.34 5.09 11.18
N LYS A 175 -17.58 4.71 11.57
CA LYS A 175 -17.90 3.33 11.93
C LYS A 175 -17.72 2.35 10.76
N LEU A 176 -18.04 2.77 9.54
CA LEU A 176 -17.82 1.96 8.34
C LEU A 176 -16.33 1.64 8.13
N VAL A 177 -15.44 2.60 8.40
CA VAL A 177 -14.00 2.48 8.11
C VAL A 177 -13.22 1.85 9.27
N PHE A 178 -13.55 2.21 10.51
CA PHE A 178 -12.80 1.80 11.71
C PHE A 178 -13.50 0.71 12.53
N GLU A 179 -14.69 0.27 12.09
CA GLU A 179 -15.51 -0.75 12.76
C GLU A 179 -15.88 -0.42 14.23
N THR A 180 -15.64 0.82 14.65
CA THR A 180 -15.95 1.35 15.98
C THR A 180 -16.48 2.78 15.88
N SER A 181 -17.19 3.25 16.90
CA SER A 181 -17.70 4.62 16.93
C SER A 181 -16.62 5.63 17.35
N PRO A 182 -16.70 6.91 16.93
CA PRO A 182 -15.74 7.94 17.35
C PRO A 182 -15.62 8.10 18.88
N SER A 183 -16.74 7.98 19.60
CA SER A 183 -16.77 8.05 21.08
C SER A 183 -16.01 6.88 21.71
N GLN A 184 -16.29 5.65 21.27
CA GLN A 184 -15.58 4.47 21.73
C GLN A 184 -14.09 4.53 21.38
N TYR A 185 -13.74 5.04 20.20
CA TYR A 185 -12.36 5.23 19.79
C TYR A 185 -11.63 6.18 20.75
N ARG A 186 -12.20 7.36 21.05
CA ARG A 186 -11.60 8.32 22.00
C ARG A 186 -11.40 7.71 23.40
N LEU A 187 -12.37 6.96 23.91
CA LEU A 187 -12.24 6.31 25.22
C LEU A 187 -11.09 5.31 25.28
N LYS A 188 -10.84 4.56 24.19
CA LYS A 188 -9.70 3.65 24.09
C LYS A 188 -8.36 4.39 24.10
N VAL A 189 -8.29 5.54 23.43
CA VAL A 189 -7.07 6.34 23.35
C VAL A 189 -6.77 7.04 24.67
N GLY A 190 -7.79 7.53 25.38
CA GLY A 190 -7.61 8.17 26.70
C GLY A 190 -7.09 7.24 27.80
N ASN A 191 -7.27 5.92 27.66
CA ASN A 191 -6.77 4.91 28.62
C ASN A 191 -5.34 4.44 28.31
N GLU A 192 -4.79 4.74 27.13
CA GLU A 192 -3.43 4.36 26.72
C GLU A 192 -2.61 5.63 26.49
N GLY A 193 -2.07 6.19 27.58
CA GLY A 193 -1.27 7.41 27.57
C GLY A 193 -0.09 7.36 26.60
N ASN A 194 0.13 8.48 25.92
CA ASN A 194 1.24 8.81 25.01
C ASN A 194 1.35 8.00 23.70
N PHE A 195 0.80 8.55 22.61
CA PHE A 195 1.37 8.40 21.27
C PHE A 195 1.75 9.77 20.72
N HIS A 196 3.06 9.99 20.59
CA HIS A 196 3.69 11.22 20.12
C HIS A 196 3.29 11.54 18.65
N SER A 197 2.88 12.79 18.41
CA SER A 197 2.97 13.55 17.15
C SER A 197 3.03 12.77 15.82
N LEU A 198 1.87 12.59 15.16
CA LEU A 198 1.76 12.10 13.78
C LEU A 198 1.66 13.27 12.79
N GLU A 199 2.72 14.08 12.68
CA GLU A 199 2.90 14.94 11.51
C GLU A 199 3.51 14.12 10.38
N ASN A 200 2.77 14.00 9.28
CA ASN A 200 3.09 13.33 8.02
C ASN A 200 3.15 11.79 8.04
N GLN A 201 2.65 11.22 6.94
CA GLN A 201 2.85 9.83 6.44
C GLN A 201 1.73 8.83 6.78
N ARG A 202 1.29 8.15 5.71
CA ARG A 202 0.46 6.93 5.59
C ARG A 202 0.09 6.30 6.95
N ASN A 203 -1.20 6.17 7.24
CA ASN A 203 -1.70 5.52 8.48
C ASN A 203 -1.14 4.09 8.63
N TYR A 204 -0.02 3.93 9.33
CA TYR A 204 0.50 2.65 9.75
C TYR A 204 -0.25 2.22 11.02
N LEU A 205 -0.72 0.97 11.06
CA LEU A 205 -1.14 0.36 12.32
C LEU A 205 0.10 0.23 13.22
N PRO A 206 0.09 0.74 14.46
CA PRO A 206 1.19 0.52 15.39
C PRO A 206 1.41 -1.00 15.55
N LEU A 207 2.65 -1.47 15.40
CA LEU A 207 2.98 -2.91 15.44
C LEU A 207 2.65 -3.55 16.81
N ASP A 208 2.57 -2.72 17.84
CA ASP A 208 2.22 -3.04 19.22
C ASP A 208 0.71 -2.96 19.52
N ARG A 209 -0.12 -2.40 18.62
CA ARG A 209 -1.58 -2.30 18.81
C ARG A 209 -2.36 -3.26 17.91
N GLY A 210 -3.22 -4.06 18.54
CA GLY A 210 -4.16 -4.98 17.86
C GLY A 210 -3.52 -6.31 17.48
N ASN A 211 -4.33 -7.22 16.94
CA ASN A 211 -3.93 -8.59 16.56
C ASN A 211 -2.98 -8.62 15.33
N VAL A 212 -2.14 -7.59 15.13
CA VAL A 212 -1.23 -7.42 13.99
C VAL A 212 -0.21 -8.54 13.98
N GLU A 213 0.46 -8.84 15.10
CA GLU A 213 1.39 -9.96 15.21
C GLU A 213 0.72 -11.29 14.85
N GLN A 214 -0.46 -11.55 15.40
CA GLN A 214 -1.25 -12.75 15.09
C GLN A 214 -1.63 -12.80 13.60
N LYS A 215 -1.92 -11.65 12.98
CA LYS A 215 -2.26 -11.56 11.56
C LYS A 215 -1.04 -11.77 10.66
N LEU A 216 0.12 -11.27 11.06
CA LEU A 216 1.40 -11.49 10.36
C LEU A 216 1.76 -12.97 10.39
N ILE A 217 1.59 -13.63 11.55
CA ILE A 217 1.76 -15.08 11.69
C ILE A 217 0.77 -15.84 10.79
N GLU A 218 -0.51 -15.46 10.77
CA GLU A 218 -1.52 -16.07 9.90
C GLU A 218 -1.13 -15.98 8.41
N TYR A 219 -0.58 -14.85 7.98
CA TYR A 219 -0.13 -14.67 6.60
C TYR A 219 1.08 -15.52 6.26
N GLN A 220 1.99 -15.75 7.20
CA GLN A 220 3.17 -16.60 6.98
C GLN A 220 2.85 -18.09 6.97
N GLN A 221 1.92 -18.56 7.80
CA GLN A 221 1.57 -19.98 7.90
C GLN A 221 0.83 -20.53 6.66
N LYS A 222 0.24 -19.65 5.84
CA LYS A 222 -0.55 -20.03 4.65
C LYS A 222 0.27 -20.09 3.36
N GLU A 223 1.56 -19.75 3.39
CA GLU A 223 2.50 -20.02 2.31
C GLU A 223 3.27 -21.32 2.60
N HIS A 224 2.82 -22.42 2.00
CA HIS A 224 3.73 -23.53 1.75
C HIS A 224 4.59 -23.16 0.53
N ILE A 225 5.89 -22.96 0.73
CA ILE A 225 6.85 -22.95 -0.37
C ILE A 225 6.94 -24.40 -0.85
N ASP A 226 6.32 -24.69 -1.99
CA ASP A 226 6.37 -26.01 -2.60
C ASP A 226 7.73 -26.23 -3.28
N CYS A 227 8.69 -26.74 -2.51
CA CYS A 227 10.02 -27.13 -2.98
C CYS A 227 10.00 -28.35 -3.91
N SER A 228 8.84 -28.98 -4.17
CA SER A 228 8.73 -30.10 -5.12
C SER A 228 9.11 -29.72 -6.56
N SER A 229 9.16 -28.42 -6.86
CA SER A 229 9.53 -27.86 -8.15
C SER A 229 11.05 -27.72 -8.37
N LEU A 230 11.91 -27.81 -7.33
CA LEU A 230 13.37 -27.75 -7.46
C LEU A 230 13.96 -28.93 -8.24
N SER A 231 13.46 -30.15 -8.00
CA SER A 231 13.85 -31.36 -8.73
C SER A 231 13.46 -31.28 -10.21
N SER A 232 12.36 -30.58 -10.53
CA SER A 232 11.94 -30.32 -11.91
C SER A 232 12.79 -29.26 -12.63
N LEU A 233 13.38 -28.31 -11.90
CA LEU A 233 14.23 -27.25 -12.44
C LEU A 233 15.63 -27.76 -12.84
N ILE A 234 16.18 -28.70 -12.06
CA ILE A 234 17.44 -29.39 -12.36
C ILE A 234 17.38 -30.10 -13.73
N ASN A 235 16.22 -30.65 -14.08
CA ASN A 235 16.01 -31.42 -15.31
C ASN A 235 15.67 -30.56 -16.54
N LYS A 236 15.27 -29.29 -16.36
CA LYS A 236 14.84 -28.38 -17.44
C LYS A 236 15.92 -27.40 -17.93
N THR A 237 17.10 -27.38 -17.33
CA THR A 237 18.19 -26.47 -17.74
C THR A 237 19.01 -27.09 -18.88
N GLN A 238 18.70 -26.67 -20.12
CA GLN A 238 19.48 -26.97 -21.33
C GLN A 238 20.76 -26.10 -21.42
N PRO A 239 21.80 -26.53 -22.16
CA PRO A 239 23.19 -26.21 -21.85
C PRO A 239 23.78 -25.03 -22.65
N GLN A 240 23.38 -23.77 -22.40
CA GLN A 240 24.00 -22.65 -23.13
C GLN A 240 24.61 -21.47 -22.37
N ASP A 241 24.52 -21.35 -21.04
CA ASP A 241 25.25 -20.27 -20.33
C ASP A 241 26.14 -20.81 -19.20
N ASN A 242 27.45 -20.80 -19.44
CA ASN A 242 28.45 -21.55 -18.67
C ASN A 242 29.04 -20.81 -17.45
N LEU A 243 28.52 -19.64 -17.06
CA LEU A 243 28.96 -18.90 -15.86
C LEU A 243 27.96 -19.02 -14.71
N ASP A 244 26.64 -18.93 -14.97
CA ASP A 244 25.58 -19.10 -13.97
C ASP A 244 25.50 -20.52 -13.39
N ARG A 245 25.98 -21.53 -14.14
CA ARG A 245 25.84 -22.95 -13.76
C ARG A 245 26.66 -23.33 -12.53
N GLN A 246 27.86 -22.76 -12.36
CA GLN A 246 28.76 -23.09 -11.26
C GLN A 246 28.27 -22.43 -9.96
N GLU A 247 27.68 -21.25 -10.07
CA GLU A 247 27.13 -20.48 -8.96
C GLU A 247 25.80 -21.07 -8.48
N ILE A 248 24.89 -21.43 -9.40
CA ILE A 248 23.65 -22.15 -9.07
C ILE A 248 23.96 -23.51 -8.44
N LYS A 249 24.92 -24.30 -8.97
CA LYS A 249 25.32 -25.57 -8.35
C LYS A 249 25.96 -25.38 -6.97
N ARG A 250 26.78 -24.34 -6.79
CA ARG A 250 27.35 -23.99 -5.47
C ARG A 250 26.26 -23.60 -4.48
N LEU A 251 25.30 -22.78 -4.89
CA LEU A 251 24.17 -22.36 -4.06
C LEU A 251 23.27 -23.55 -3.70
N CYS A 252 22.92 -24.41 -4.66
CA CYS A 252 22.14 -25.62 -4.39
C CYS A 252 22.87 -26.60 -3.45
N ASN A 253 24.18 -26.81 -3.63
CA ASN A 253 24.95 -27.69 -2.75
C ASN A 253 25.14 -27.09 -1.35
N ALA A 254 25.34 -25.77 -1.24
CA ALA A 254 25.38 -25.07 0.04
C ALA A 254 24.04 -25.16 0.77
N LEU A 255 22.92 -25.01 0.04
CA LEU A 255 21.57 -25.16 0.60
C LEU A 255 21.29 -26.60 1.04
N LEU A 256 21.74 -27.60 0.29
CA LEU A 256 21.61 -29.02 0.68
C LEU A 256 22.42 -29.38 1.93
N GLN A 257 23.61 -28.80 2.10
CA GLN A 257 24.43 -28.98 3.31
C GLN A 257 23.88 -28.27 4.54
N ILE A 258 23.07 -27.22 4.37
CA ILE A 258 22.42 -26.50 5.48
C ILE A 258 21.13 -27.21 5.95
N VAL A 259 20.53 -28.05 5.09
CA VAL A 259 19.24 -28.73 5.34
C VAL A 259 19.40 -30.19 5.83
N GLN A 260 20.61 -30.76 5.78
CA GLN A 260 20.97 -32.05 6.39
C GLN A 260 21.59 -31.86 7.77
#